data_AF-A0A899FWY0-F1
#
_entry.id   AF-A0A899FWY0-F1
#
_cell.length_a   1.000
_cell.length_b   1.000
_cell.length_c   1.000
_cell.angle_alpha   90.00
_cell.angle_beta   90.00
_cell.angle_gamma   90.00
#
_symmetry.space_group_name_H-M   'P 1'
#
loop_
_entity.id
_entity.type
_entity.pdbx_description
1 polymer ?
#
loop_
_entity_poly.entity_id
_entity_poly.type
_entity_poly.pdbx_seq_one_letter_code
_entity_poly.pdbx_strand_id
1 'polypeptide(L)'
;MLKIDIQKNDKRASGIKSLQDGSSIIPSSVRPDGSIRSERKVRPGYVPPEDISVYRTVHHDGSGQRMSRNEIGTPGYRSPGTTVSSNLSKSAKKRAKKKEKIQNLKNDNVFPESKTKDSDSVIDDIEKRMINFKIKETQKFETCSKNENAS
;
A
#
# COMPACT_ATOMS: atom_id res chain seq x y z
N MET A 1 -1.14 -35.46 -15.11
CA MET A 1 -2.20 -34.71 -14.40
C MET A 1 -1.74 -34.49 -12.98
N LEU A 2 -1.43 -33.25 -12.62
CA LEU A 2 -1.01 -32.90 -11.26
C LEU A 2 -2.24 -33.07 -10.34
N LYS A 3 -2.18 -34.04 -9.44
CA LYS A 3 -3.15 -34.16 -8.35
C LYS A 3 -2.90 -32.94 -7.46
N ILE A 4 -3.83 -31.98 -7.50
CA ILE A 4 -3.85 -30.91 -6.51
C ILE A 4 -4.25 -31.61 -5.22
N ASP A 5 -3.26 -31.96 -4.40
CA ASP A 5 -3.50 -32.44 -3.06
C ASP A 5 -4.13 -31.28 -2.29
N ILE A 6 -5.46 -31.21 -2.31
CA ILE A 6 -6.24 -30.30 -1.47
C ILE A 6 -5.96 -30.77 -0.05
N GLN A 7 -4.91 -30.22 0.55
CA GLN A 7 -4.65 -30.37 1.97
C GLN A 7 -5.89 -29.83 2.67
N LYS A 8 -6.76 -30.75 3.12
CA LYS A 8 -7.92 -30.44 3.94
C LYS A 8 -7.39 -29.83 5.22
N ASN A 9 -7.28 -28.51 5.23
CA ASN A 9 -7.11 -27.77 6.47
C ASN A 9 -8.44 -27.86 7.21
N ASP A 10 -8.65 -28.98 7.91
CA ASP A 10 -9.78 -29.21 8.82
C ASP A 10 -9.78 -28.25 10.01
N LYS A 11 -8.70 -27.47 10.15
CA LYS A 11 -8.51 -26.42 11.15
C LYS A 11 -8.71 -25.06 10.50
N ARG A 12 -9.96 -24.59 10.50
CA ARG A 12 -10.29 -23.19 10.23
C ARG A 12 -9.98 -22.33 11.45
N ALA A 13 -9.66 -21.06 11.26
CA ALA A 13 -9.42 -20.12 12.37
C ALA A 13 -10.68 -20.01 13.26
N SER A 14 -11.85 -20.11 12.63
CA SER A 14 -13.15 -20.17 13.29
C SER A 14 -13.46 -21.45 14.07
N GLY A 15 -12.63 -22.49 13.98
CA GLY A 15 -12.87 -23.79 14.61
C GLY A 15 -13.99 -24.63 13.95
N ILE A 16 -14.53 -24.20 12.81
CA ILE A 16 -15.53 -24.94 12.03
C ILE A 16 -14.87 -26.06 11.24
N LYS A 17 -15.46 -27.26 11.25
CA LYS A 17 -15.05 -28.42 10.44
C LYS A 17 -15.98 -28.59 9.25
N SER A 18 -15.43 -28.93 8.09
CA SER A 18 -16.19 -29.29 6.89
C SER A 18 -16.24 -30.82 6.76
N LEU A 19 -17.45 -31.37 6.71
CA LEU A 19 -17.67 -32.81 6.57
C LEU A 19 -17.57 -33.25 5.11
N GLN A 20 -17.43 -34.56 4.88
CA GLN A 20 -17.36 -35.12 3.52
C GLN A 20 -18.64 -34.86 2.71
N ASP A 21 -19.77 -34.76 3.39
CA ASP A 21 -21.09 -34.46 2.81
C ASP A 21 -21.23 -33.00 2.34
N GLY A 22 -20.19 -32.17 2.50
CA GLY A 22 -20.23 -30.74 2.18
C GLY A 22 -20.91 -29.87 3.24
N SER A 23 -21.41 -30.46 4.33
CA SER A 23 -21.94 -29.72 5.48
C SER A 23 -20.81 -29.16 6.35
N SER A 24 -21.08 -28.04 7.05
CA SER A 24 -20.14 -27.43 7.98
C SER A 24 -20.67 -27.53 9.41
N ILE A 25 -19.78 -27.81 10.36
CA ILE A 25 -20.18 -28.20 11.72
C ILE A 25 -19.18 -27.68 12.77
N ILE A 26 -19.71 -27.27 13.93
CA ILE A 26 -18.92 -26.93 15.11
C ILE A 26 -18.79 -28.20 15.94
N PRO A 27 -17.57 -28.74 16.14
CA PRO A 27 -17.36 -30.01 16.81
C PRO A 27 -17.82 -29.99 18.27
N SER A 28 -18.13 -31.17 18.82
CA SER A 28 -18.39 -31.33 20.25
C SER A 28 -17.20 -30.84 21.09
N SER A 29 -17.50 -30.29 22.26
CA SER A 29 -16.50 -29.80 23.22
C SER A 29 -16.84 -30.21 24.63
N VAL A 30 -15.84 -30.26 25.49
CA VAL A 30 -15.99 -30.64 26.89
C VAL A 30 -16.07 -29.36 27.74
N ARG A 31 -17.06 -29.27 28.62
CA ARG A 31 -17.17 -28.22 29.64
C ARG A 31 -16.12 -28.45 30.74
N PRO A 32 -15.78 -27.42 31.53
CA PRO A 32 -14.82 -27.60 32.62
C PRO A 32 -15.27 -28.61 33.70
N ASP A 33 -16.57 -28.86 33.83
CA ASP A 33 -17.16 -29.90 34.69
C ASP A 33 -17.11 -31.32 34.08
N GLY A 34 -16.61 -31.46 32.85
CA GLY A 34 -16.55 -32.73 32.12
C GLY A 34 -17.78 -33.04 31.25
N SER A 35 -18.87 -32.26 31.37
CA SER A 35 -20.07 -32.47 30.56
C SER A 35 -19.83 -32.09 29.09
N ILE A 36 -20.39 -32.86 28.16
CA ILE A 36 -20.16 -32.64 26.72
C ILE A 36 -21.19 -31.66 26.16
N ARG A 37 -20.73 -30.70 25.36
CA ARG A 37 -21.58 -29.90 24.46
C ARG A 37 -21.76 -30.66 23.16
N SER A 38 -23.02 -30.83 22.76
CA SER A 38 -23.35 -31.46 21.50
C SER A 38 -22.79 -30.68 20.31
N GLU A 39 -22.46 -31.41 19.26
CA GLU A 39 -22.07 -30.87 17.97
C GLU A 39 -23.20 -30.03 17.34
N ARG A 40 -22.87 -28.93 16.64
CA ARG A 40 -23.87 -28.00 16.06
C ARG A 40 -23.62 -27.74 14.58
N LYS A 41 -24.66 -27.94 13.75
CA LYS A 41 -24.63 -27.67 12.30
C LYS A 41 -24.59 -26.17 12.02
N VAL A 42 -23.78 -25.79 11.05
CA VAL A 42 -23.68 -24.42 10.52
C VAL A 42 -24.56 -24.31 9.27
N ARG A 43 -25.11 -23.12 9.02
CA ARG A 43 -25.90 -22.84 7.81
C ARG A 43 -25.03 -23.06 6.56
N PRO A 44 -25.52 -23.74 5.51
CA PRO A 44 -24.78 -23.86 4.25
C PRO A 44 -24.47 -22.47 3.68
N GLY A 45 -23.23 -22.28 3.24
CA GLY A 45 -22.74 -21.01 2.68
C GLY A 45 -22.33 -19.93 3.70
N TYR A 46 -22.51 -20.15 5.00
CA TYR A 46 -22.00 -19.22 6.01
C TYR A 46 -20.47 -19.35 6.14
N VAL A 47 -19.77 -18.22 6.04
CA VAL A 47 -18.34 -18.11 6.26
C VAL A 47 -18.10 -17.02 7.31
N PRO A 48 -17.45 -17.34 8.44
CA PRO A 48 -17.15 -16.35 9.47
C PRO A 48 -16.06 -15.38 9.00
N PRO A 49 -16.00 -14.16 9.57
CA PRO A 49 -15.05 -13.12 9.17
C PRO A 49 -13.58 -13.54 9.29
N GLU A 50 -13.25 -14.38 10.27
CA GLU A 50 -11.90 -14.95 10.44
C GLU A 50 -11.45 -15.79 9.24
N ASP A 51 -12.40 -16.42 8.55
CA ASP A 51 -12.13 -17.26 7.38
C ASP A 51 -12.30 -16.46 6.07
N ILE A 52 -12.74 -15.19 6.13
CA ILE A 52 -12.84 -14.31 4.97
C ILE A 52 -11.48 -13.65 4.75
N SER A 53 -10.92 -13.81 3.54
CA SER A 53 -9.67 -13.14 3.19
C SER A 53 -9.86 -11.62 3.23
N VAL A 54 -9.11 -10.96 4.11
CA VAL A 54 -9.00 -9.50 4.09
C VAL A 54 -8.39 -9.09 2.75
N TYR A 55 -8.98 -8.09 2.10
CA TYR A 55 -8.51 -7.61 0.80
C TYR A 55 -7.01 -7.27 0.87
N ARG A 56 -6.23 -7.98 0.06
CA ARG A 56 -4.80 -7.75 -0.08
C ARG A 56 -4.45 -7.81 -1.57
N THR A 57 -3.59 -6.91 -2.02
CA THR A 57 -3.18 -6.89 -3.42
C THR A 57 -2.20 -8.04 -3.66
N VAL A 58 -2.46 -8.86 -4.67
CA VAL A 58 -1.66 -10.05 -5.03
C VAL A 58 -0.16 -9.75 -5.11
N HIS A 59 0.21 -8.55 -5.56
CA HIS A 59 1.61 -8.12 -5.68
C HIS A 59 2.27 -7.71 -4.35
N HIS A 60 1.51 -7.33 -3.33
CA HIS A 60 2.03 -7.00 -2.00
C HIS A 60 2.41 -8.26 -1.20
N ASP A 61 1.83 -9.41 -1.55
CA ASP A 61 2.02 -10.69 -0.87
C ASP A 61 3.39 -11.30 -1.13
N GLY A 62 3.83 -11.27 -2.39
CA GLY A 62 5.17 -11.73 -2.79
C GLY A 62 6.29 -10.71 -2.60
N SER A 63 5.99 -9.41 -2.57
CA SER A 63 6.98 -8.35 -2.38
C SER A 63 7.22 -7.99 -0.91
N GLY A 64 6.19 -8.05 -0.06
CA GLY A 64 6.31 -7.75 1.39
C GLY A 64 7.16 -8.76 2.16
N GLN A 65 7.16 -10.05 1.76
CA GLN A 65 8.08 -11.04 2.34
C GLN A 65 9.56 -10.74 2.03
N ARG A 66 9.85 -10.02 0.93
CA ARG A 66 11.21 -9.55 0.64
C ARG A 66 11.59 -8.27 1.38
N MET A 67 10.61 -7.50 1.86
CA MET A 67 10.85 -6.22 2.56
C MET A 67 10.87 -6.37 4.09
N SER A 68 10.40 -7.50 4.64
CA SER A 68 10.56 -7.84 6.06
C SER A 68 11.98 -8.31 6.41
N ARG A 69 12.88 -8.50 5.44
CA ARG A 69 14.33 -8.67 5.66
C ARG A 69 15.06 -7.31 5.76
N ASN A 70 14.39 -6.28 6.29
CA ASN A 70 15.04 -5.03 6.68
C ASN A 70 14.98 -4.85 8.20
N GLU A 71 15.21 -5.93 8.94
CA GLU A 71 15.92 -5.82 10.21
C GLU A 71 17.33 -5.28 9.88
N ILE A 72 17.58 -4.04 10.32
CA ILE A 72 18.87 -3.46 10.71
C ILE A 72 20.12 -4.17 10.12
N GLY A 73 20.65 -3.62 9.03
CA GLY A 73 21.98 -3.97 8.51
C GLY A 73 22.03 -5.29 7.73
N THR A 74 22.08 -5.19 6.40
CA THR A 74 22.38 -6.33 5.51
C THR A 74 23.78 -6.90 5.83
N PRO A 75 23.92 -8.21 6.14
CA PRO A 75 25.22 -8.83 6.31
C PRO A 75 25.93 -8.87 4.95
N GLY A 76 26.91 -7.98 4.77
CA GLY A 76 27.74 -7.88 3.56
C GLY A 76 27.79 -6.51 2.88
N TYR A 77 27.08 -5.49 3.37
CA TYR A 77 27.18 -4.14 2.76
C TYR A 77 28.32 -3.32 3.38
N ARG A 78 29.46 -3.23 2.67
CA ARG A 78 30.44 -2.15 2.90
C ARG A 78 29.92 -0.90 2.22
N SER A 79 29.58 0.13 3.00
CA SER A 79 29.25 1.46 2.48
C SER A 79 30.43 1.96 1.62
N PRO A 80 30.26 2.18 0.30
CA PRO A 80 31.28 2.84 -0.49
C PRO A 80 31.20 4.33 -0.19
N GLY A 81 31.83 4.72 0.92
CA GLY A 81 32.44 6.03 1.00
C GLY A 81 33.47 6.15 -0.13
N THR A 82 33.44 7.31 -0.78
CA THR A 82 34.55 7.89 -1.56
C THR A 82 34.95 7.20 -2.85
N THR A 83 34.16 7.39 -3.91
CA THR A 83 34.72 7.92 -5.17
C THR A 83 33.78 9.00 -5.70
N VAL A 84 34.22 10.24 -5.53
CA VAL A 84 33.65 11.45 -6.12
C VAL A 84 33.61 11.31 -7.65
N SER A 85 32.49 10.82 -8.19
CA SER A 85 32.13 11.11 -9.57
C SER A 85 31.68 12.57 -9.62
N SER A 86 32.60 13.44 -10.01
CA SER A 86 32.47 14.91 -10.03
C SER A 86 31.43 15.44 -11.04
N ASN A 87 30.77 14.57 -11.80
CA ASN A 87 29.82 14.96 -12.84
C ASN A 87 28.38 14.49 -12.53
N LEU A 88 27.85 14.92 -11.39
CA LEU A 88 26.41 14.83 -11.11
C LEU A 88 25.64 15.73 -12.09
N SER A 89 24.61 15.18 -12.73
CA SER A 89 23.71 15.95 -13.60
C SER A 89 23.06 17.12 -12.84
N LYS A 90 22.63 18.17 -13.57
CA LYS A 90 21.94 19.33 -12.98
C LYS A 90 20.74 18.91 -12.11
N SER A 91 20.04 17.85 -12.50
CA SER A 91 18.90 17.30 -11.74
C SER A 91 19.32 16.53 -10.48
N ALA A 92 20.45 15.81 -10.51
CA ALA A 92 21.00 15.13 -9.35
C ALA A 92 21.42 16.11 -8.25
N LYS A 93 22.12 17.21 -8.63
CA LYS A 93 22.51 18.28 -7.69
C LYS A 93 21.29 18.95 -7.04
N LYS A 94 20.23 19.20 -7.82
CA LYS A 94 18.97 19.79 -7.29
C LYS A 94 18.26 18.86 -6.32
N ARG A 95 18.24 17.55 -6.58
CA ARG A 95 17.63 16.55 -5.68
C ARG A 95 18.44 16.38 -4.39
N ALA A 96 19.78 16.37 -4.48
CA ALA A 96 20.66 16.33 -3.31
C ALA A 96 20.43 17.54 -2.39
N LYS A 97 20.47 18.76 -2.94
CA LYS A 97 20.22 19.99 -2.19
C LYS A 97 18.83 20.04 -1.55
N LYS A 98 17.81 19.47 -2.22
CA LYS A 98 16.46 19.35 -1.63
C LYS A 98 16.43 18.37 -0.45
N LYS A 99 17.13 17.24 -0.55
CA LYS A 99 17.25 16.25 0.53
C LYS A 99 17.98 16.81 1.75
N GLU A 100 19.09 17.52 1.53
CA GLU A 100 19.84 18.20 2.59
C GLU A 100 18.98 19.26 3.29
N LYS A 101 18.25 20.09 2.53
CA LYS A 101 17.31 21.07 3.13
C LYS A 101 16.23 20.40 3.97
N ILE A 102 15.67 19.28 3.51
CA ILE A 102 14.66 18.52 4.26
C ILE A 102 15.28 17.87 5.51
N GLN A 103 16.52 17.39 5.44
CA GLN A 103 17.21 16.80 6.59
C GLN A 103 17.56 17.87 7.63
N ASN A 104 18.05 19.04 7.22
CA ASN A 104 18.33 20.14 8.14
C ASN A 104 17.05 20.61 8.85
N LEU A 105 15.94 20.76 8.11
CA LEU A 105 14.63 21.08 8.70
C LEU A 105 14.07 20.02 9.65
N LYS A 106 14.57 18.77 9.59
CA LYS A 106 14.18 17.69 10.52
C LYS A 106 15.08 17.61 11.75
N ASN A 107 16.34 18.05 11.62
CA ASN A 107 17.33 18.00 12.69
C ASN A 107 17.23 19.23 13.60
N ASP A 108 16.81 20.36 13.05
CA ASP A 108 16.35 21.49 13.84
C ASP A 108 14.96 21.12 14.38
N ASN A 109 14.85 20.68 15.64
CA ASN A 109 13.58 20.56 16.38
C ASN A 109 12.94 21.95 16.62
N VAL A 110 12.84 22.76 15.57
CA VAL A 110 11.93 23.89 15.48
C VAL A 110 10.70 23.31 14.79
N PHE A 111 9.70 22.98 15.59
CA PHE A 111 8.34 22.80 15.12
C PHE A 111 8.05 24.00 14.19
N PRO A 112 7.85 23.83 12.87
CA PRO A 112 7.26 24.91 12.14
C PRO A 112 5.84 24.98 12.69
N GLU A 113 5.62 25.92 13.62
CA GLU A 113 4.34 26.60 13.71
C GLU A 113 3.85 26.71 12.30
N SER A 114 2.72 26.06 12.04
CA SER A 114 2.01 26.16 10.79
C SER A 114 2.01 27.63 10.44
N LYS A 115 2.83 28.03 9.45
CA LYS A 115 2.51 29.22 8.68
C LYS A 115 1.21 28.84 8.02
N THR A 116 0.12 29.10 8.73
CA THR A 116 -1.23 29.19 8.22
C THR A 116 -1.09 30.20 7.12
N LYS A 117 -0.80 29.70 5.92
CA LYS A 117 -1.06 30.46 4.71
C LYS A 117 -2.52 30.83 4.87
N ASP A 118 -2.78 32.12 5.08
CA ASP A 118 -4.13 32.65 5.23
C ASP A 118 -4.97 32.02 4.12
N SER A 119 -6.20 31.61 4.43
CA SER A 119 -7.09 30.89 3.51
C SER A 119 -7.08 31.49 2.11
N ASP A 120 -6.99 32.81 2.07
CA ASP A 120 -6.98 33.65 0.87
C ASP A 120 -5.76 33.38 -0.02
N SER A 121 -4.58 33.15 0.57
CA SER A 121 -3.37 32.79 -0.18
C SER A 121 -3.39 31.37 -0.75
N VAL A 122 -4.13 30.45 -0.11
CA VAL A 122 -4.34 29.08 -0.62
C VAL A 122 -5.33 29.10 -1.77
N ILE A 123 -6.38 29.93 -1.67
CA ILE A 123 -7.38 30.13 -2.73
C ILE A 123 -6.71 30.77 -3.96
N ASP A 124 -5.89 31.82 -3.78
CA ASP A 124 -5.11 32.45 -4.86
C ASP A 124 -4.20 31.47 -5.61
N ASP A 125 -3.56 30.56 -4.88
CA ASP A 125 -2.68 29.53 -5.46
C ASP A 125 -3.48 28.51 -6.30
N ILE A 126 -4.73 28.21 -5.92
CA ILE A 126 -5.63 27.32 -6.65
C ILE A 126 -6.16 28.02 -7.91
N GLU A 127 -6.62 29.27 -7.80
CA GLU A 127 -7.14 30.04 -8.93
C GLU A 127 -6.07 30.26 -10.00
N LYS A 128 -4.84 30.62 -9.62
CA LYS A 128 -3.71 30.75 -10.56
C LYS A 128 -3.41 29.45 -11.29
N ARG A 129 -3.57 28.29 -10.64
CA ARG A 129 -3.42 26.99 -11.31
C ARG A 129 -4.54 26.72 -12.29
N MET A 130 -5.79 27.07 -11.96
CA MET A 130 -6.93 26.90 -12.87
C MET A 130 -6.81 27.80 -14.10
N ILE A 131 -6.40 29.06 -13.94
CA ILE A 131 -6.16 29.98 -15.06
C ILE A 131 -5.08 29.45 -15.99
N ASN A 132 -3.95 29.00 -15.44
CA ASN A 132 -2.87 28.41 -16.23
C ASN A 132 -3.28 27.12 -16.95
N PHE A 133 -4.16 26.31 -16.35
CA PHE A 133 -4.72 25.13 -16.99
C PHE A 133 -5.61 25.52 -18.18
N LYS A 134 -6.48 26.51 -18.00
CA LYS A 134 -7.38 27.01 -19.05
C LYS A 134 -6.62 27.61 -20.23
N ILE A 135 -5.56 28.39 -19.97
CA ILE A 135 -4.68 28.93 -21.02
C ILE A 135 -3.99 27.82 -21.82
N LYS A 136 -3.55 26.75 -21.15
CA LYS A 136 -2.96 25.59 -21.85
C LYS A 136 -3.97 24.84 -22.71
N GLU A 137 -5.21 24.76 -22.25
CA GLU A 137 -6.29 24.10 -22.98
C GLU A 137 -6.69 24.88 -24.22
N THR A 138 -6.81 26.21 -24.13
CA THR A 138 -7.09 27.07 -25.30
C THR A 138 -5.96 27.05 -26.31
N GLN A 139 -4.70 27.14 -25.87
CA GLN A 139 -3.54 27.01 -26.77
C GLN A 139 -3.50 25.66 -27.47
N LYS A 140 -3.84 24.57 -26.78
CA LYS A 140 -3.94 23.24 -27.38
C LYS A 140 -5.05 23.19 -28.44
N PHE A 141 -6.21 23.77 -28.15
CA PHE A 141 -7.33 23.83 -29.09
C PHE A 141 -6.99 24.66 -30.35
N GLU A 142 -6.34 25.82 -30.19
CA GLU A 142 -5.88 26.65 -31.30
C GLU A 142 -4.80 25.98 -32.15
N THR A 143 -3.91 25.19 -31.55
CA THR A 143 -2.93 24.41 -32.33
C THR A 143 -3.59 23.27 -33.10
N CYS A 144 -4.66 22.66 -32.57
CA CYS A 144 -5.40 21.63 -33.29
C CYS A 144 -6.19 22.21 -34.48
N SER A 145 -6.85 23.36 -34.32
CA SER A 145 -7.64 23.99 -35.40
C SER A 145 -6.80 24.65 -36.50
N LYS A 146 -5.57 25.08 -36.20
CA LYS A 146 -4.63 25.59 -37.23
C LYS A 146 -4.06 24.48 -38.12
N ASN A 147 -4.00 23.24 -37.63
CA ASN A 147 -3.52 22.10 -38.39
C ASN A 147 -4.58 21.53 -39.36
N GLU A 148 -5.86 21.85 -39.16
CA GLU A 148 -6.97 21.42 -40.02
C GLU A 148 -7.20 22.35 -41.22
N ASN A 149 -6.73 23.61 -41.16
CA ASN A 149 -6.89 24.61 -42.22
C ASN A 149 -5.66 24.76 -43.14
N ALA A 150 -4.65 23.88 -42.99
CA ALA A 150 -3.39 23.92 -43.74
C ALA A 150 -3.18 22.68 -44.65
N SER A 151 -4.27 22.01 -45.07
CA SER A 151 -4.28 20.96 -46.10
C SER A 151 -5.20 21.34 -47.26
#